data_AF-A0A1Q5HBT2-F1
#
_entry.id   AF-A0A1Q5HBT2-F1
#
_cell.length_a   1.000
_cell.length_b   1.000
_cell.length_c   1.000
_cell.angle_alpha   90.00
_cell.angle_beta   90.00
_cell.angle_gamma   90.00
#
_symmetry.space_group_name_H-M   'P 1'
#
loop_
_entity.id
_entity.type
_entity.pdbx_description
1 polymer ?
#
loop_
_entity_poly.entity_id
_entity_poly.type
_entity_poly.pdbx_seq_one_letter_code
_entity_poly.pdbx_strand_id
1 'polypeptide(L)' 'MTAPTRRPLPNPRTLTWDQANGRACIWCKTPLTTGTVRVGVIPDQLGAHVLDVEVWTGPCCADLVTQAP' A
#
# COMPACT_ATOMS: atom_id res chain seq x y z
N MET A 1 24.82 -5.57 -9.97
CA MET A 1 23.85 -4.47 -9.83
C MET A 1 22.50 -5.10 -9.58
N THR A 2 22.10 -5.26 -8.32
CA THR A 2 20.80 -5.85 -7.97
C THR A 2 19.81 -4.69 -7.83
N ALA A 3 18.79 -4.66 -8.67
CA ALA A 3 17.75 -3.64 -8.59
C ALA A 3 16.97 -3.75 -7.27
N PRO A 4 16.42 -2.65 -6.74
CA PRO A 4 15.44 -2.71 -5.66
C PRO A 4 14.30 -3.62 -6.02
N THR A 5 14.11 -4.68 -5.25
CA THR A 5 12.90 -5.47 -5.35
C THR A 5 11.77 -4.73 -4.64
N ARG A 6 11.14 -3.75 -5.31
CA ARG A 6 9.90 -3.14 -4.83
C ARG A 6 8.87 -4.25 -4.66
N ARG A 7 8.37 -4.45 -3.44
CA ARG A 7 7.37 -5.50 -3.18
C ARG A 7 6.08 -5.16 -3.95
N PRO A 8 5.49 -6.10 -4.70
CA PRO A 8 4.29 -5.82 -5.47
C PRO A 8 3.14 -5.40 -4.55
N LEU A 9 2.27 -4.53 -5.09
CA LEU A 9 1.03 -4.16 -4.42
C LEU A 9 0.07 -5.37 -4.44
N PRO A 10 -0.66 -5.64 -3.33
CA PRO A 10 -1.68 -6.68 -3.31
C PRO A 10 -2.83 -6.40 -4.28
N ASN A 11 -3.69 -7.40 -4.51
CA ASN A 11 -4.93 -7.21 -5.24
C ASN A 11 -5.93 -6.39 -4.38
N PRO A 12 -6.62 -5.39 -4.93
CA PRO A 12 -7.52 -4.52 -4.16
C PRO A 12 -8.63 -5.30 -3.45
N ARG A 13 -9.11 -6.40 -4.04
CA ARG A 13 -10.17 -7.25 -3.47
C ARG A 13 -9.71 -8.10 -2.29
N THR A 14 -8.41 -8.16 -2.03
CA THR A 14 -7.82 -8.91 -0.91
C THR A 14 -7.49 -8.02 0.29
N LEU A 15 -7.67 -6.71 0.15
CA LEU A 15 -7.40 -5.76 1.21
C LEU A 15 -8.44 -5.89 2.32
N THR A 16 -7.97 -5.74 3.56
CA THR A 16 -8.90 -5.45 4.65
C THR A 16 -9.45 -4.03 4.48
N TRP A 17 -10.59 -3.77 5.13
CA TRP A 17 -11.17 -2.43 5.13
C TRP A 17 -10.18 -1.36 5.63
N ASP A 18 -9.39 -1.65 6.67
CA ASP A 18 -8.38 -0.72 7.17
C ASP A 18 -7.25 -0.46 6.17
N GLN A 19 -6.82 -1.47 5.41
CA GLN A 19 -5.82 -1.28 4.35
C GLN A 19 -6.38 -0.41 3.22
N ALA A 20 -7.63 -0.66 2.82
CA ALA A 20 -8.30 0.12 1.78
C ALA A 20 -8.59 1.58 2.18
N ASN A 21 -8.68 1.87 3.49
CA ASN A 21 -8.87 3.22 4.01
C ASN A 21 -7.55 3.89 4.44
N GLY A 22 -6.39 3.29 4.11
CA GLY A 22 -5.07 3.83 4.49
C GLY A 22 -4.78 3.83 5.99
N ARG A 23 -5.51 3.02 6.77
CA ARG A 23 -5.38 2.90 8.24
C ARG A 23 -4.48 1.76 8.67
N ALA A 24 -4.16 0.83 7.77
CA ALA A 24 -3.29 -0.30 8.04
C ALA A 24 -2.24 -0.47 6.94
N CYS A 25 -1.06 -0.96 7.33
CA CYS A 25 0.03 -1.23 6.40
C CYS A 25 -0.44 -2.19 5.31
N ILE A 26 -0.17 -1.82 4.06
CA ILE A 26 -0.58 -2.57 2.88
C ILE A 26 -0.06 -4.02 2.85
N TRP A 27 1.05 -4.33 3.53
CA TRP A 27 1.64 -5.67 3.52
C TRP A 27 1.42 -6.49 4.80
N CYS A 28 1.49 -5.88 5.98
CA CYS A 28 1.41 -6.62 7.25
C CYS A 28 0.16 -6.35 8.08
N LYS A 29 -0.74 -5.46 7.63
CA LYS A 29 -1.99 -5.09 8.32
C LYS A 29 -1.81 -4.38 9.66
N THR A 30 -0.59 -4.06 10.08
CA THR A 30 -0.33 -3.29 11.30
C THR A 30 -1.01 -1.92 11.19
N PRO A 31 -1.72 -1.46 12.24
CA PRO A 31 -2.31 -0.14 12.27
C PRO A 31 -1.28 0.96 12.03
N LEU A 32 -1.66 1.92 11.21
CA LEU A 32 -0.86 3.08 10.87
C LEU A 32 -1.25 4.25 11.76
N THR A 33 -0.26 4.84 12.42
CA THR A 33 -0.45 5.99 13.31
C THR A 33 0.45 7.15 12.93
N THR A 34 1.75 6.90 12.81
CA THR A 34 2.78 7.89 12.47
C THR A 34 3.85 7.27 11.59
N GLY A 35 4.63 8.12 10.89
CA GLY A 35 5.72 7.66 10.01
C GLY A 35 5.23 6.86 8.80
N THR A 36 4.02 7.14 8.33
CA THR A 36 3.44 6.45 7.18
C THR A 36 4.00 6.99 5.87
N VAL A 37 4.21 6.09 4.92
CA VAL A 37 4.70 6.42 3.58
C VAL A 37 3.68 5.94 2.56
N ARG A 38 3.31 6.81 1.64
CA ARG A 38 2.46 6.47 0.51
C ARG A 38 3.23 5.55 -0.45
N VAL A 39 2.66 4.39 -0.76
CA VAL A 39 3.32 3.39 -1.62
C VAL A 39 2.86 3.51 -3.07
N GLY A 40 1.60 3.87 -3.27
CA GLY A 40 1.00 4.03 -4.60
C GLY A 40 -0.52 4.01 -4.57
N VAL A 41 -1.09 3.74 -5.74
CA VAL A 41 -2.54 3.56 -5.94
C VAL A 41 -2.75 2.20 -6.56
N ILE A 42 -3.73 1.47 -6.04
CA ILE A 42 -4.21 0.24 -6.65
C ILE A 42 -5.49 0.59 -7.42
N PRO A 43 -5.48 0.49 -8.75
CA PRO A 43 -6.67 0.80 -9.54
C PRO A 43 -7.77 -0.24 -9.30
N ASP A 44 -9.01 0.22 -9.12
CA ASP A 44 -10.19 -0.65 -9.07
C ASP A 44 -11.43 0.09 -9.57
N GLN A 45 -12.44 -0.67 -10.01
CA GLN A 45 -13.66 -0.09 -10.55
C GLN A 45 -14.87 -1.00 -10.30
N LEU A 46 -16.02 -0.36 -10.08
CA LEU A 46 -17.31 -1.03 -9.97
C LEU A 46 -18.32 -0.31 -10.88
N GLY A 47 -18.51 -0.84 -12.09
CA GLY A 47 -19.32 -0.18 -13.11
C GLY A 47 -18.71 1.17 -13.49
N ALA A 48 -19.48 2.25 -13.34
CA ALA A 48 -19.02 3.62 -13.58
C ALA A 48 -18.27 4.25 -12.39
N HIS A 49 -18.19 3.55 -11.25
CA HIS A 49 -17.53 4.07 -10.04
C HIS A 49 -16.04 3.70 -10.05
N VAL A 50 -15.19 4.72 -9.95
CA VAL A 50 -13.75 4.55 -9.69
C VAL A 50 -13.57 4.24 -8.21
N LEU A 51 -12.93 3.11 -7.91
CA LEU A 51 -12.66 2.61 -6.57
C LEU A 51 -11.15 2.52 -6.29
N ASP A 52 -10.37 3.32 -7.01
CA ASP A 52 -8.92 3.41 -6.82
C ASP A 52 -8.57 3.61 -5.34
N VAL A 53 -7.69 2.76 -4.85
CA VAL A 53 -7.30 2.72 -3.44
C VAL A 53 -5.90 3.31 -3.31
N GLU A 54 -5.78 4.42 -2.61
CA GLU A 54 -4.48 4.92 -2.17
C GLU A 54 -3.97 4.06 -1.01
N VAL A 55 -2.76 3.52 -1.17
CA VAL A 55 -2.20 2.56 -0.20
C VAL A 55 -0.93 3.05 0.45
N TRP A 56 -0.81 2.69 1.73
CA TRP A 56 0.15 3.25 2.66
C TRP A 56 0.91 2.12 3.37
N THR A 57 2.17 2.39 3.71
CA THR A 57 2.96 1.55 4.60
C THR A 57 3.34 2.32 5.85
N GLY A 58 3.65 1.60 6.92
CA GLY A 58 4.25 2.17 8.12
C GLY A 58 5.72 1.77 8.25
N PRO A 59 6.40 2.20 9.32
CA PRO A 59 7.79 1.84 9.60
C PRO A 59 8.03 0.33 9.63
N CYS A 60 7.01 -0.47 9.97
CA CYS A 60 7.04 -1.93 9.95
C CYS A 60 7.39 -2.56 8.59
N CYS A 61 7.21 -1.82 7.48
CA CYS A 61 7.47 -2.30 6.13
C CYS A 61 8.03 -1.17 5.22
N ALA A 62 8.58 -0.09 5.79
CA ALA A 62 9.03 1.07 5.03
C ALA A 62 10.23 0.74 4.14
N ASP A 63 11.11 -0.16 4.57
CA ASP A 63 12.28 -0.63 3.79
C ASP A 63 11.89 -1.34 2.49
N LEU A 64 10.62 -1.74 2.33
CA LEU A 64 10.10 -2.34 1.10
C LEU A 64 9.68 -1.30 0.04
N VAL A 65 9.57 -0.03 0.43
CA VAL A 65 9.25 1.11 -0.44
C VAL A 65 10.52 1.81 -0.92
N THR A 66 11.57 1.80 -0.08
CA THR A 66 12.80 2.57 -0.32
C THR A 66 13.68 1.91 -1.36
N GLN A 67 13.53 2.33 -2.63
CA GLN A 67 14.67 2.84 -3.41
C GLN A 67 14.18 3.89 -4.40
N ALA A 68 14.57 5.13 -4.14
CA ALA A 68 15.01 6.09 -5.14
C ALA A 68 16.11 6.96 -4.48
N PRO A 69 17.18 7.33 -5.21
CA PRO A 69 18.36 8.03 -4.68
C PRO A 69 18.07 9.43 -4.16
#